data_AF-A0A968NMH5-F1
#
_entry.id   AF-A0A968NMH5-F1
#
_cell.length_a   1.000
_cell.length_b   1.000
_cell.length_c   1.000
_cell.angle_alpha   90.00
_cell.angle_beta   90.00
_cell.angle_gamma   90.00
#
_symmetry.space_group_name_H-M   'P 1'
#
loop_
_entity.id
_entity.type
_entity.pdbx_description
1 polymer ?
#
loop_
_entity_poly.entity_id
_entity_poly.type
_entity_poly.pdbx_seq_one_letter_code
_entity_poly.pdbx_strand_id
1 'polypeptide(L)'
;MSIKSGATVYSATGGEGSAGEVNIKTAELIVQDGGQISAGTFGEGQGGNLTIDATSSIKLIGGNTVDRRLNSGLFAVQNTPGEAGKGNAGNLTINTPLLQVLNGAQVSAGTSGAGQGGNLAINATSSIELIGVNIVDSRFTSGLSAVQRTSGFAGTGNAGNLIINTPLLRVLDGAAVSAGTNGAGRGGDLKITTNQLLVRNAQIRARSTGTGSAGNLTINAKTPSI
;
A
#
# COMPACT_ATOMS: atom_id res chain seq x y z
N MET A 1 14.62 -6.47 12.39
CA MET A 1 13.58 -7.51 12.21
C MET A 1 13.59 -7.97 10.75
N SER A 2 13.50 -9.28 10.48
CA SER A 2 13.45 -9.82 9.12
C SER A 2 12.31 -10.81 8.97
N ILE A 3 11.46 -10.62 7.95
CA ILE A 3 10.33 -11.47 7.58
C ILE A 3 10.57 -11.97 6.15
N LYS A 4 10.70 -13.28 5.98
CA LYS A 4 11.15 -13.90 4.73
C LYS A 4 10.51 -15.26 4.49
N SER A 5 10.68 -15.80 3.28
CA SER A 5 10.30 -17.16 2.91
C SER A 5 8.82 -17.46 3.17
N GLY A 6 7.95 -16.51 2.81
CA GLY A 6 6.50 -16.60 3.04
C GLY A 6 6.04 -16.38 4.48
N ALA A 7 6.95 -16.10 5.43
CA ALA A 7 6.56 -15.83 6.82
C ALA A 7 5.61 -14.64 6.91
N THR A 8 4.63 -14.72 7.82
CA THR A 8 3.63 -13.67 8.01
C THR A 8 3.55 -13.21 9.47
N VAL A 9 3.54 -11.89 9.68
CA VAL A 9 3.01 -11.28 10.92
C VAL A 9 1.58 -10.86 10.63
N TYR A 10 0.60 -11.39 11.35
CA TYR A 10 -0.79 -11.32 10.93
C TYR A 10 -1.74 -11.00 12.08
N SER A 11 -2.62 -10.03 11.85
CA SER A 11 -3.85 -9.80 12.59
C SER A 11 -4.96 -9.62 11.56
N ALA A 12 -6.05 -10.38 11.65
CA ALA A 12 -7.21 -10.15 10.81
C ALA A 12 -8.48 -10.70 11.41
N THR A 13 -9.59 -10.26 10.83
CA THR A 13 -10.93 -10.77 11.13
C THR A 13 -11.63 -11.23 9.86
N GLY A 14 -12.40 -12.32 9.98
CA GLY A 14 -13.32 -12.79 8.95
C GLY A 14 -14.79 -12.69 9.36
N GLY A 15 -15.08 -12.22 10.58
CA GLY A 15 -16.43 -12.10 11.14
C GLY A 15 -16.75 -10.64 11.49
N GLU A 16 -17.70 -10.43 12.40
CA GLU A 16 -18.16 -9.09 12.80
C GLU A 16 -17.19 -8.35 13.75
N GLY A 17 -16.36 -9.09 14.49
CA GLY A 17 -15.39 -8.49 15.42
C GLY A 17 -14.24 -7.81 14.71
N SER A 18 -13.69 -6.73 15.26
CA SER A 18 -12.54 -6.02 14.68
C SER A 18 -11.24 -6.80 14.84
N ALA A 19 -10.35 -6.69 13.86
CA ALA A 19 -8.99 -7.20 13.95
C ALA A 19 -8.16 -6.36 14.93
N GLY A 20 -7.17 -6.99 15.57
CA GLY A 20 -6.24 -6.31 16.46
C GLY A 20 -5.22 -5.44 15.71
N GLU A 21 -4.63 -4.48 16.41
CA GLU A 21 -3.57 -3.64 15.85
C GLU A 21 -2.22 -4.36 15.77
N VAL A 22 -1.43 -4.02 14.78
CA VAL A 22 -0.04 -4.49 14.63
C VAL A 22 0.88 -3.27 14.77
N ASN A 23 1.69 -3.27 15.83
CA ASN A 23 2.65 -2.22 16.13
C ASN A 23 4.07 -2.79 16.08
N ILE A 24 4.90 -2.29 15.16
CA ILE A 24 6.29 -2.75 15.00
C ILE A 24 7.23 -1.60 15.31
N LYS A 25 8.12 -1.81 16.28
CA LYS A 25 9.23 -0.90 16.60
C LYS A 25 10.54 -1.64 16.39
N THR A 26 11.39 -1.15 15.49
CA THR A 26 12.66 -1.79 15.19
C THR A 26 13.69 -0.78 14.70
N ALA A 27 14.96 -1.17 14.57
CA ALA A 27 15.94 -0.33 13.87
C ALA A 27 15.76 -0.48 12.36
N GLU A 28 15.81 -1.73 11.90
CA GLU A 28 15.69 -2.10 10.49
C GLU A 28 14.59 -3.14 10.32
N LEU A 29 13.74 -2.95 9.32
CA LEU A 29 12.75 -3.95 8.90
C LEU A 29 13.06 -4.40 7.47
N ILE A 30 13.23 -5.71 7.29
CA ILE A 30 13.35 -6.32 5.96
C ILE A 30 12.20 -7.29 5.75
N VAL A 31 11.44 -7.10 4.68
CA VAL A 31 10.35 -8.00 4.26
C VAL A 31 10.61 -8.45 2.82
N GLN A 32 10.88 -9.73 2.61
CA GLN A 32 11.28 -10.24 1.30
C GLN A 32 10.81 -11.68 1.07
N ASP A 33 11.06 -12.25 -0.11
CA ASP A 33 10.82 -13.67 -0.41
C ASP A 33 9.39 -14.13 -0.06
N GLY A 34 8.39 -13.30 -0.37
CA GLY A 34 6.98 -13.57 -0.08
C GLY A 34 6.53 -13.26 1.35
N GLY A 35 7.44 -12.76 2.20
CA GLY A 35 7.10 -12.35 3.56
C GLY A 35 6.05 -11.24 3.60
N GLN A 36 5.13 -11.28 4.55
CA GLN A 36 4.05 -10.28 4.66
C GLN A 36 3.82 -9.83 6.11
N ILE A 37 3.36 -8.60 6.26
CA ILE A 37 2.85 -8.09 7.54
C ILE A 37 1.45 -7.54 7.26
N SER A 38 0.44 -8.07 7.94
CA SER A 38 -0.95 -7.70 7.68
C SER A 38 -1.78 -7.47 8.93
N ALA A 39 -2.64 -6.46 8.84
CA ALA A 39 -3.68 -6.09 9.81
C ALA A 39 -5.06 -5.97 9.11
N GLY A 40 -5.35 -6.81 8.12
CA GLY A 40 -6.53 -6.65 7.23
C GLY A 40 -7.85 -7.20 7.77
N THR A 41 -8.90 -7.13 6.94
CA THR A 41 -10.20 -7.80 7.18
C THR A 41 -10.69 -8.53 5.92
N PHE A 42 -11.40 -9.63 6.15
CA PHE A 42 -12.07 -10.47 5.16
C PHE A 42 -13.59 -10.56 5.41
N GLY A 43 -14.10 -9.87 6.43
CA GLY A 43 -15.49 -9.96 6.87
C GLY A 43 -16.16 -8.60 7.03
N GLU A 44 -17.15 -8.56 7.92
CA GLU A 44 -17.90 -7.34 8.24
C GLU A 44 -17.21 -6.48 9.31
N GLY A 45 -16.33 -7.08 10.11
CA GLY A 45 -15.52 -6.40 11.12
C GLY A 45 -14.42 -5.53 10.53
N GLN A 46 -14.03 -4.49 11.27
CA GLN A 46 -12.99 -3.56 10.84
C GLN A 46 -11.59 -4.20 10.86
N GLY A 47 -10.79 -3.91 9.83
CA GLY A 47 -9.36 -4.25 9.79
C GLY A 47 -8.56 -3.48 10.85
N GLY A 48 -7.49 -4.09 11.33
CA GLY A 48 -6.60 -3.50 12.33
C GLY A 48 -5.69 -2.43 11.74
N ASN A 49 -5.26 -1.49 12.57
CA ASN A 49 -4.22 -0.55 12.15
C ASN A 49 -2.85 -1.24 12.13
N LEU A 50 -2.03 -0.90 11.14
CA LEU A 50 -0.63 -1.30 11.05
C LEU A 50 0.27 -0.08 11.19
N THR A 51 1.01 -0.01 12.30
CA THR A 51 1.99 1.05 12.56
C THR A 51 3.38 0.46 12.58
N ILE A 52 4.29 1.05 11.80
CA ILE A 52 5.69 0.64 11.75
C ILE A 52 6.58 1.85 11.99
N ASP A 53 7.33 1.81 13.08
CA ASP A 53 8.37 2.77 13.43
C ASP A 53 9.73 2.07 13.32
N ALA A 54 10.50 2.43 12.28
CA ALA A 54 11.84 1.93 12.08
C ALA A 54 12.86 3.06 12.19
N THR A 55 13.78 3.00 13.17
CA THR A 55 14.70 4.11 13.42
C THR A 55 15.82 4.24 12.38
N SER A 56 16.03 3.23 11.53
CA SER A 56 17.06 3.22 10.48
C SER A 56 16.48 3.04 9.08
N SER A 57 15.81 1.91 8.79
CA SER A 57 15.27 1.65 7.45
C SER A 57 14.15 0.62 7.41
N ILE A 58 13.36 0.70 6.33
CA ILE A 58 12.40 -0.33 5.93
C ILE A 58 12.70 -0.71 4.49
N LYS A 59 12.94 -1.99 4.24
CA LYS A 59 13.20 -2.54 2.91
C LYS A 59 12.24 -3.68 2.59
N LEU A 60 11.44 -3.48 1.55
CA LEU A 60 10.50 -4.46 1.04
C LEU A 60 10.96 -4.94 -0.35
N ILE A 61 11.05 -6.25 -0.56
CA ILE A 61 11.52 -6.85 -1.81
C ILE A 61 10.53 -7.91 -2.29
N GLY A 62 9.83 -7.64 -3.39
CA GLY A 62 8.69 -8.46 -3.82
C GLY A 62 9.02 -9.74 -4.59
N GLY A 63 10.28 -9.97 -4.96
CA GLY A 63 10.69 -11.13 -5.76
C GLY A 63 10.56 -12.44 -4.98
N ASN A 64 9.38 -13.07 -5.00
CA ASN A 64 9.22 -14.45 -4.53
C ASN A 64 9.42 -15.41 -5.70
N THR A 65 10.58 -16.08 -5.72
CA THR A 65 10.91 -17.10 -6.74
C THR A 65 10.32 -18.48 -6.42
N VAL A 66 9.80 -18.68 -5.21
CA VAL A 66 9.32 -19.97 -4.70
C VAL A 66 7.79 -20.10 -4.83
N ASP A 67 7.04 -19.13 -4.30
CA ASP A 67 5.60 -19.04 -4.48
C ASP A 67 5.22 -17.74 -5.17
N ARG A 68 5.07 -17.83 -6.49
CA ARG A 68 4.80 -16.68 -7.34
C ARG A 68 3.40 -16.09 -7.07
N ARG A 69 2.55 -16.71 -6.25
CA ARG A 69 1.21 -16.18 -5.91
C ARG A 69 1.27 -15.07 -4.86
N LEU A 70 2.35 -15.01 -4.07
CA LEU A 70 2.50 -14.08 -2.95
C LEU A 70 3.65 -13.11 -3.20
N ASN A 71 3.34 -11.82 -3.25
CA ASN A 71 4.35 -10.76 -3.17
C ASN A 71 4.65 -10.40 -1.71
N SER A 72 5.84 -9.86 -1.47
CA SER A 72 6.14 -9.26 -0.17
C SER A 72 5.46 -7.92 0.02
N GLY A 73 5.08 -7.62 1.26
CA GLY A 73 4.43 -6.35 1.52
C GLY A 73 3.86 -6.14 2.92
N LEU A 74 3.25 -4.97 3.05
CA LEU A 74 2.58 -4.48 4.25
C LEU A 74 1.11 -4.19 3.89
N PHE A 75 0.16 -4.74 4.64
CA PHE A 75 -1.24 -4.75 4.24
C PHE A 75 -2.21 -4.46 5.39
N ALA A 76 -2.98 -3.39 5.31
CA ALA A 76 -4.12 -3.12 6.20
C ALA A 76 -5.43 -3.07 5.39
N VAL A 77 -5.65 -4.07 4.53
CA VAL A 77 -6.67 -4.03 3.47
C VAL A 77 -7.99 -4.69 3.87
N GLN A 78 -9.06 -4.33 3.16
CA GLN A 78 -10.28 -5.13 3.04
C GLN A 78 -10.12 -6.01 1.77
N ASN A 79 -10.19 -7.34 1.93
CA ASN A 79 -9.82 -8.27 0.84
C ASN A 79 -10.96 -9.16 0.32
N THR A 80 -12.21 -8.88 0.70
CA THR A 80 -13.39 -9.61 0.21
C THR A 80 -14.09 -8.79 -0.87
N PRO A 81 -14.12 -9.26 -2.14
CA PRO A 81 -14.71 -8.50 -3.23
C PRO A 81 -16.21 -8.23 -3.08
N GLY A 82 -16.66 -7.09 -3.61
CA GLY A 82 -18.09 -6.76 -3.72
C GLY A 82 -18.80 -6.56 -2.38
N GLU A 83 -20.11 -6.76 -2.38
CA GLU A 83 -21.01 -6.44 -1.26
C GLU A 83 -20.82 -7.34 -0.02
N ALA A 84 -20.10 -8.46 -0.15
CA ALA A 84 -19.74 -9.30 1.00
C ALA A 84 -18.63 -8.67 1.86
N GLY A 85 -17.79 -7.82 1.26
CA GLY A 85 -16.69 -7.17 1.96
C GLY A 85 -17.07 -5.89 2.65
N LYS A 86 -17.95 -5.95 3.66
CA LYS A 86 -18.51 -4.76 4.32
C LYS A 86 -17.59 -4.11 5.35
N GLY A 87 -16.64 -4.85 5.90
CA GLY A 87 -15.70 -4.32 6.90
C GLY A 87 -14.78 -3.26 6.31
N ASN A 88 -14.53 -2.18 7.06
CA ASN A 88 -13.57 -1.18 6.62
C ASN A 88 -12.14 -1.72 6.75
N ALA A 89 -11.28 -1.38 5.80
CA ALA A 89 -9.84 -1.59 5.88
C ALA A 89 -9.23 -0.79 7.05
N GLY A 90 -8.07 -1.22 7.52
CA GLY A 90 -7.31 -0.53 8.56
C GLY A 90 -6.40 0.56 8.01
N ASN A 91 -5.97 1.50 8.87
CA ASN A 91 -4.98 2.48 8.46
C ASN A 91 -3.56 1.89 8.53
N LEU A 92 -2.67 2.38 7.67
CA LEU A 92 -1.26 1.98 7.65
C LEU A 92 -0.39 3.21 7.82
N THR A 93 0.40 3.24 8.89
CA THR A 93 1.36 4.33 9.17
C THR A 93 2.79 3.81 9.15
N ILE A 94 3.65 4.48 8.39
CA ILE A 94 5.09 4.16 8.31
C ILE A 94 5.90 5.39 8.69
N ASN A 95 6.77 5.24 9.69
CA ASN A 95 7.76 6.25 10.06
C ASN A 95 9.16 5.62 9.97
N THR A 96 10.03 6.19 9.15
CA THR A 96 11.40 5.70 9.01
C THR A 96 12.34 6.77 8.41
N PRO A 97 13.66 6.65 8.50
CA PRO A 97 14.53 7.46 7.66
C PRO A 97 14.44 7.09 6.17
N LEU A 98 14.51 5.80 5.86
CA LEU A 98 14.60 5.28 4.50
C LEU A 98 13.55 4.20 4.26
N LEU A 99 12.68 4.41 3.27
CA LEU A 99 11.75 3.38 2.78
C LEU A 99 12.15 2.95 1.37
N GLN A 100 12.43 1.66 1.18
CA GLN A 100 12.66 1.05 -0.13
C GLN A 100 11.58 0.01 -0.42
N VAL A 101 10.87 0.17 -1.54
CA VAL A 101 9.87 -0.78 -2.04
C VAL A 101 10.31 -1.23 -3.43
N LEU A 102 10.84 -2.44 -3.49
CA LEU A 102 11.62 -2.91 -4.63
C LEU A 102 11.01 -4.18 -5.23
N ASN A 103 11.27 -4.38 -6.52
CA ASN A 103 11.07 -5.64 -7.23
C ASN A 103 9.68 -6.27 -7.01
N GLY A 104 8.62 -5.46 -7.09
CA GLY A 104 7.23 -5.90 -6.97
C GLY A 104 6.67 -5.93 -5.54
N ALA A 105 7.38 -5.38 -4.54
CA ALA A 105 6.85 -5.27 -3.18
C ALA A 105 5.68 -4.28 -3.10
N GLN A 106 4.74 -4.49 -2.18
CA GLN A 106 3.57 -3.63 -2.06
C GLN A 106 3.33 -3.14 -0.64
N VAL A 107 2.83 -1.91 -0.54
CA VAL A 107 2.24 -1.35 0.69
C VAL A 107 0.81 -0.95 0.34
N SER A 108 -0.17 -1.49 1.06
CA SER A 108 -1.57 -1.25 0.75
C SER A 108 -2.47 -1.09 1.97
N ALA A 109 -3.36 -0.11 1.90
CA ALA A 109 -4.51 0.07 2.80
C ALA A 109 -5.84 0.12 2.01
N GLY A 110 -5.87 -0.43 0.79
CA GLY A 110 -7.04 -0.40 -0.08
C GLY A 110 -8.20 -1.28 0.36
N THR A 111 -9.27 -1.26 -0.45
CA THR A 111 -10.45 -2.11 -0.29
C THR A 111 -10.79 -2.83 -1.59
N SER A 112 -11.34 -4.04 -1.49
CA SER A 112 -11.93 -4.75 -2.64
C SER A 112 -13.46 -4.84 -2.56
N GLY A 113 -14.05 -4.45 -1.43
CA GLY A 113 -15.46 -4.65 -1.09
C GLY A 113 -16.30 -3.38 -1.05
N ALA A 114 -17.42 -3.48 -0.35
CA ALA A 114 -18.31 -2.36 -0.02
C ALA A 114 -17.79 -1.50 1.15
N GLY A 115 -16.95 -2.07 2.01
CA GLY A 115 -16.26 -1.36 3.09
C GLY A 115 -15.24 -0.37 2.56
N GLN A 116 -14.99 0.69 3.33
CA GLN A 116 -14.06 1.76 2.95
C GLN A 116 -12.60 1.29 3.02
N GLY A 117 -11.78 1.80 2.09
CA GLY A 117 -10.32 1.71 2.16
C GLY A 117 -9.77 2.55 3.31
N GLY A 118 -8.67 2.09 3.89
CA GLY A 118 -7.95 2.78 4.94
C GLY A 118 -6.94 3.77 4.38
N ASN A 119 -6.52 4.70 5.23
CA ASN A 119 -5.52 5.68 4.85
C ASN A 119 -4.11 5.09 4.98
N LEU A 120 -3.24 5.45 4.04
CA LEU A 120 -1.82 5.13 4.07
C LEU A 120 -1.02 6.43 4.28
N ALA A 121 -0.34 6.53 5.42
CA ALA A 121 0.50 7.67 5.76
C ALA A 121 1.97 7.22 5.86
N ILE A 122 2.85 7.88 5.12
CA ILE A 122 4.28 7.54 5.09
C ILE A 122 5.09 8.79 5.35
N ASN A 123 5.87 8.77 6.42
CA ASN A 123 6.82 9.80 6.79
C ASN A 123 8.23 9.22 6.72
N ALA A 124 8.99 9.61 5.70
CA ALA A 124 10.38 9.22 5.57
C ALA A 124 11.31 10.42 5.74
N THR A 125 12.16 10.43 6.77
CA THR A 125 13.00 11.61 7.06
C THR A 125 14.18 11.78 6.12
N SER A 126 14.53 10.77 5.32
CA SER A 126 15.60 10.83 4.32
C SER A 126 15.05 10.63 2.90
N SER A 127 14.53 9.44 2.57
CA SER A 127 14.02 9.17 1.23
C SER A 127 13.01 8.03 1.16
N ILE A 128 12.26 8.03 0.06
CA ILE A 128 11.40 6.93 -0.38
C ILE A 128 11.80 6.53 -1.79
N GLU A 129 12.04 5.24 -1.99
CA GLU A 129 12.43 4.66 -3.28
C GLU A 129 11.46 3.55 -3.65
N LEU A 130 10.72 3.75 -4.74
CA LEU A 130 9.85 2.75 -5.34
C LEU A 130 10.44 2.38 -6.70
N ILE A 131 10.90 1.14 -6.85
CA ILE A 131 11.65 0.74 -8.04
C ILE A 131 11.16 -0.61 -8.53
N GLY A 132 10.88 -0.66 -9.83
CA GLY A 132 10.73 -1.93 -10.52
C GLY A 132 9.33 -2.54 -10.46
N VAL A 133 9.27 -3.72 -11.06
CA VAL A 133 8.19 -4.68 -10.97
C VAL A 133 8.77 -6.00 -10.45
N ASN A 134 7.91 -6.96 -10.14
CA ASN A 134 8.34 -8.30 -9.77
C ASN A 134 9.24 -8.87 -10.88
N ILE A 135 10.47 -9.20 -10.51
CA ILE A 135 11.51 -9.63 -11.47
C ILE A 135 11.22 -11.00 -12.11
N VAL A 136 10.23 -11.74 -11.60
CA VAL A 136 9.94 -13.12 -11.99
C VAL A 136 8.86 -13.19 -13.07
N ASP A 137 7.82 -12.37 -13.01
CA ASP A 137 6.75 -12.30 -14.04
C ASP A 137 6.12 -10.92 -14.24
N SER A 138 6.66 -9.88 -13.62
CA SER A 138 6.11 -8.51 -13.69
C SER A 138 4.65 -8.36 -13.24
N ARG A 139 4.04 -9.38 -12.58
CA ARG A 139 2.63 -9.31 -12.15
C ARG A 139 2.40 -8.30 -11.03
N PHE A 140 3.40 -8.08 -10.19
CA PHE A 140 3.32 -7.13 -9.10
C PHE A 140 4.20 -5.93 -9.38
N THR A 141 3.61 -4.74 -9.38
CA THR A 141 4.35 -3.48 -9.41
C THR A 141 4.83 -3.11 -8.02
N SER A 142 6.07 -2.61 -7.90
CA SER A 142 6.53 -1.98 -6.65
C SER A 142 5.69 -0.75 -6.37
N GLY A 143 5.02 -0.68 -5.22
CA GLY A 143 4.15 0.47 -5.03
C GLY A 143 3.49 0.68 -3.69
N LEU A 144 2.92 1.87 -3.58
CA LEU A 144 2.15 2.37 -2.46
C LEU A 144 0.71 2.57 -2.93
N SER A 145 -0.26 2.04 -2.20
CA SER A 145 -1.64 2.08 -2.64
C SER A 145 -2.67 2.21 -1.52
N ALA A 146 -3.71 3.00 -1.78
CA ALA A 146 -4.92 3.08 -0.96
C ALA A 146 -6.16 2.94 -1.86
N VAL A 147 -6.08 2.08 -2.87
CA VAL A 147 -7.06 2.00 -3.96
C VAL A 147 -8.29 1.18 -3.61
N GLN A 148 -9.42 1.53 -4.22
CA GLN A 148 -10.56 0.61 -4.38
C GLN A 148 -10.27 -0.29 -5.58
N ARG A 149 -10.36 -1.61 -5.41
CA ARG A 149 -10.19 -2.61 -6.47
C ARG A 149 -11.48 -3.37 -6.69
N THR A 150 -11.82 -3.63 -7.94
CA THR A 150 -12.90 -4.56 -8.29
C THR A 150 -12.31 -5.78 -8.99
N SER A 151 -12.82 -6.97 -8.67
CA SER A 151 -12.43 -8.26 -9.27
C SER A 151 -13.68 -9.04 -9.67
N GLY A 152 -14.39 -8.58 -10.70
CA GLY A 152 -15.56 -9.26 -11.25
C GLY A 152 -16.88 -8.98 -10.51
N PHE A 153 -16.81 -8.46 -9.28
CA PHE A 153 -17.96 -8.01 -8.48
C PHE A 153 -17.82 -6.52 -8.19
N ALA A 154 -18.89 -5.74 -8.40
CA ALA A 154 -18.85 -4.30 -8.22
C ALA A 154 -18.65 -3.93 -6.73
N GLY A 155 -17.40 -3.68 -6.33
CA GLY A 155 -17.11 -3.06 -5.03
C GLY A 155 -17.56 -1.60 -5.03
N THR A 156 -18.29 -1.23 -3.99
CA THR A 156 -18.91 0.09 -3.81
C THR A 156 -18.17 0.96 -2.78
N GLY A 157 -17.22 0.39 -2.04
CA GLY A 157 -16.46 1.09 -1.00
C GLY A 157 -15.59 2.20 -1.57
N ASN A 158 -15.46 3.31 -0.85
CA ASN A 158 -14.54 4.37 -1.24
C ASN A 158 -13.09 3.92 -1.04
N ALA A 159 -12.19 4.38 -1.90
CA ALA A 159 -10.75 4.25 -1.70
C ALA A 159 -10.28 5.11 -0.51
N GLY A 160 -9.14 4.75 0.08
CA GLY A 160 -8.52 5.52 1.16
C GLY A 160 -7.55 6.58 0.63
N ASN A 161 -7.15 7.51 1.50
CA ASN A 161 -6.21 8.56 1.13
C ASN A 161 -4.76 8.09 1.29
N LEU A 162 -3.86 8.68 0.51
CA LEU A 162 -2.44 8.41 0.56
C LEU A 162 -1.66 9.71 0.79
N ILE A 163 -0.93 9.76 1.90
CA ILE A 163 -0.09 10.90 2.29
C ILE A 163 1.36 10.44 2.32
N ILE A 164 2.21 11.15 1.57
CA ILE A 164 3.65 10.88 1.48
C ILE A 164 4.41 12.15 1.84
N ASN A 165 5.26 12.07 2.87
CA ASN A 165 6.15 13.14 3.29
C ASN A 165 7.59 12.65 3.30
N THR A 166 8.45 13.22 2.45
CA THR A 166 9.87 12.87 2.45
C THR A 166 10.73 13.91 1.75
N PRO A 167 12.01 14.14 2.14
CA PRO A 167 12.89 15.02 1.37
C PRO A 167 13.08 14.58 -0.08
N LEU A 168 13.16 13.28 -0.36
CA LEU A 168 13.39 12.73 -1.70
C LEU A 168 12.43 11.57 -2.00
N LEU A 169 11.63 11.70 -3.05
CA LEU A 169 10.79 10.64 -3.58
C LEU A 169 11.27 10.21 -4.97
N ARG A 170 11.66 8.94 -5.11
CA ARG A 170 12.01 8.31 -6.39
C ARG A 170 10.97 7.26 -6.75
N VAL A 171 10.34 7.39 -7.92
CA VAL A 171 9.39 6.41 -8.46
C VAL A 171 9.89 6.00 -9.85
N LEU A 172 10.44 4.80 -9.96
CA LEU A 172 11.27 4.40 -11.10
C LEU A 172 10.85 3.04 -11.68
N ASP A 173 11.12 2.88 -12.97
CA ASP A 173 11.24 1.59 -13.65
C ASP A 173 9.99 0.70 -13.49
N GLY A 174 8.83 1.28 -13.72
CA GLY A 174 7.53 0.60 -13.68
C GLY A 174 6.79 0.70 -12.35
N ALA A 175 7.42 1.24 -11.30
CA ALA A 175 6.80 1.43 -9.99
C ALA A 175 5.56 2.35 -10.02
N ALA A 176 4.71 2.24 -9.00
CA ALA A 176 3.46 3.00 -8.95
C ALA A 176 3.07 3.52 -7.55
N VAL A 177 2.50 4.72 -7.52
CA VAL A 177 1.80 5.32 -6.38
C VAL A 177 0.35 5.58 -6.77
N SER A 178 -0.62 5.07 -6.01
CA SER A 178 -2.03 5.12 -6.44
C SER A 178 -3.04 5.26 -5.30
N ALA A 179 -3.94 6.23 -5.39
CA ALA A 179 -5.11 6.38 -4.50
C ALA A 179 -6.46 6.31 -5.24
N GLY A 180 -6.46 5.89 -6.51
CA GLY A 180 -7.65 5.82 -7.35
C GLY A 180 -8.70 4.76 -6.98
N THR A 181 -9.72 4.66 -7.84
CA THR A 181 -10.81 3.68 -7.73
C THR A 181 -11.00 2.93 -9.06
N ASN A 182 -11.34 1.64 -8.97
CA ASN A 182 -11.73 0.83 -10.14
C ASN A 182 -13.23 0.49 -10.11
N GLY A 183 -13.97 0.91 -9.08
CA GLY A 183 -15.34 0.53 -8.80
C GLY A 183 -16.28 1.73 -8.77
N ALA A 184 -17.40 1.56 -8.06
CA ALA A 184 -18.43 2.60 -7.95
C ALA A 184 -18.13 3.62 -6.84
N GLY A 185 -17.30 3.24 -5.85
CA GLY A 185 -16.86 4.13 -4.79
C GLY A 185 -15.90 5.21 -5.29
N ARG A 186 -15.85 6.33 -4.57
CA ARG A 186 -14.96 7.46 -4.86
C ARG A 186 -13.48 7.08 -4.65
N GLY A 187 -12.61 7.55 -5.54
CA GLY A 187 -11.16 7.51 -5.40
C GLY A 187 -10.68 8.41 -4.26
N GLY A 188 -9.60 8.00 -3.60
CA GLY A 188 -8.99 8.73 -2.51
C GLY A 188 -8.06 9.84 -3.01
N ASP A 189 -7.79 10.78 -2.12
CA ASP A 189 -6.86 11.86 -2.37
C ASP A 189 -5.41 11.39 -2.16
N LEU A 190 -4.52 11.77 -3.07
CA LEU A 190 -3.09 11.53 -3.00
C LEU A 190 -2.37 12.85 -2.78
N LYS A 191 -1.73 12.99 -1.62
CA LYS A 191 -0.90 14.15 -1.26
C LYS A 191 0.55 13.76 -1.12
N ILE A 192 1.42 14.41 -1.88
CA ILE A 192 2.87 14.22 -1.83
C ILE A 192 3.52 15.55 -1.44
N THR A 193 4.31 15.53 -0.38
CA THR A 193 5.15 16.66 0.04
C THR A 193 6.60 16.24 0.00
N THR A 194 7.40 16.87 -0.87
CA THR A 194 8.81 16.52 -1.03
C THR A 194 9.69 17.69 -1.45
N ASN A 195 11.01 17.60 -1.22
CA ASN A 195 11.94 18.56 -1.81
C ASN A 195 12.26 18.15 -3.25
N GLN A 196 12.54 16.87 -3.47
CA GLN A 196 12.93 16.31 -4.76
C GLN A 196 12.00 15.19 -5.17
N LEU A 197 11.39 15.33 -6.34
CA LEU A 197 10.58 14.29 -6.96
C LEU A 197 11.27 13.83 -8.25
N LEU A 198 11.61 12.55 -8.33
CA LEU A 198 12.09 11.92 -9.56
C LEU A 198 11.12 10.83 -9.99
N VAL A 199 10.53 10.97 -11.17
CA VAL A 199 9.67 9.96 -11.79
C VAL A 199 10.27 9.57 -13.13
N ARG A 200 10.51 8.26 -13.36
CA ARG A 200 11.05 7.79 -14.64
C ARG A 200 10.46 6.43 -14.99
N ASN A 201 9.81 6.33 -16.15
CA ASN A 201 9.13 5.10 -16.60
C ASN A 201 8.16 4.54 -15.54
N ALA A 202 7.48 5.41 -14.79
CA ALA A 202 6.70 5.03 -13.61
C ALA A 202 5.41 5.85 -13.49
N GLN A 203 4.56 5.54 -12.51
CA GLN A 203 3.23 6.17 -12.40
C GLN A 203 2.93 6.73 -11.00
N ILE A 204 2.39 7.95 -10.95
CA ILE A 204 1.75 8.54 -9.76
C ILE A 204 0.34 8.96 -10.18
N ARG A 205 -0.71 8.42 -9.54
CA ARG A 205 -2.08 8.57 -10.05
C ARG A 205 -3.17 8.57 -8.96
N ALA A 206 -4.24 9.31 -9.22
CA ALA A 206 -5.49 9.29 -8.45
C ALA A 206 -6.72 9.07 -9.35
N ARG A 207 -6.58 8.23 -10.39
CA ARG A 207 -7.60 8.06 -11.44
C ARG A 207 -8.80 7.21 -10.99
N SER A 208 -9.95 7.45 -11.59
CA SER A 208 -11.06 6.49 -11.62
C SER A 208 -11.07 5.72 -12.93
N THR A 209 -11.33 4.42 -12.87
CA THR A 209 -11.62 3.58 -14.05
C THR A 209 -12.96 2.85 -13.97
N GLY A 210 -13.67 3.02 -12.85
CA GLY A 210 -15.04 2.54 -12.67
C GLY A 210 -16.05 3.67 -12.87
N THR A 211 -17.24 3.50 -12.29
CA THR A 211 -18.30 4.52 -12.30
C THR A 211 -18.15 5.56 -11.18
N GLY A 212 -17.28 5.32 -10.20
CA GLY A 212 -17.01 6.26 -9.12
C GLY A 212 -16.19 7.46 -9.57
N SER A 213 -16.27 8.56 -8.83
CA SER A 213 -15.47 9.77 -9.10
C SER A 213 -14.00 9.57 -8.70
N ALA A 214 -13.07 10.18 -9.43
CA ALA A 214 -11.66 10.24 -9.05
C ALA A 214 -11.43 11.10 -7.79
N GLY A 215 -10.32 10.87 -7.11
CA GLY A 215 -9.82 11.75 -6.04
C GLY A 215 -8.87 12.81 -6.57
N ASN A 216 -8.38 13.66 -5.69
CA ASN A 216 -7.42 14.70 -6.03
C ASN A 216 -5.99 14.18 -5.96
N LEU A 217 -5.11 14.69 -6.82
CA LEU A 217 -3.66 14.50 -6.74
C LEU A 217 -3.01 15.87 -6.49
N THR A 218 -2.39 16.02 -5.32
CA THR A 218 -1.64 17.22 -4.94
C THR A 218 -0.18 16.87 -4.73
N ILE A 219 0.70 17.48 -5.51
CA ILE A 219 2.16 17.31 -5.40
C ILE A 219 2.78 18.65 -5.07
N ASN A 220 3.35 18.75 -3.86
CA ASN A 220 4.13 19.87 -3.40
C ASN A 220 5.62 19.46 -3.43
N ALA A 221 6.28 19.71 -4.56
CA ALA A 221 7.71 19.43 -4.77
C ALA A 221 8.49 20.74 -4.98
N LYS A 222 9.62 20.91 -4.29
CA LYS A 222 10.50 22.09 -4.54
C LYS A 222 11.23 21.98 -5.88
N THR A 223 11.62 20.77 -6.26
CA THR A 223 12.36 20.47 -7.48
C THR A 223 11.83 19.18 -8.11
N PRO A 224 10.85 19.26 -9.02
CA PRO A 224 10.36 18.11 -9.77
C PRO A 224 11.26 17.82 -11.00
N SER A 225 11.55 16.55 -11.23
CA SER A 225 12.12 16.00 -12.46
C SER A 225 11.24 14.82 -12.90
N ILE A 226 10.51 15.02 -13.99
CA ILE A 226 9.48 14.12 -14.52
C ILE A 226 9.82 13.78 -15.96
#